data_AF-A0A942E6B3-F1
#
_entry.id   AF-A0A942E6B3-F1
#
_cell.length_a   1.000
_cell.length_b   1.000
_cell.length_c   1.000
_cell.angle_alpha   90.00
_cell.angle_beta   90.00
_cell.angle_gamma   90.00
#
_symmetry.space_group_name_H-M   'P 1'
#
loop_
_entity.id
_entity.type
_entity.pdbx_description
1 polymer ?
#
loop_
_entity_poly.entity_id
_entity_poly.type
_entity_poly.pdbx_seq_one_letter_code
_entity_poly.pdbx_strand_id
1 'polypeptide(L)'
;MNDAVQVTPNPFPGARTHDDDSPVVLINTFHPKPGKLDEFLETQIAEAGHLGGAARAMGWLGNRIHRAQDGRTAVIVTAFAPEAARKRWAESDLSIPRTG
;
A
#
# COMPACT_ATOMS: atom_id res chain seq x y z
N MET A 1 -16.87 8.62 -30.30
CA MET A 1 -15.41 8.47 -30.50
C MET A 1 -14.82 8.22 -29.13
N ASN A 2 -14.56 6.96 -28.78
CA ASN A 2 -13.88 6.61 -27.53
C ASN A 2 -12.44 6.25 -27.91
N ASP A 3 -11.48 7.03 -27.41
CA ASP A 3 -10.07 6.75 -27.58
C ASP A 3 -9.72 5.42 -26.90
N ALA A 4 -9.33 4.44 -27.72
CA ALA A 4 -8.80 3.18 -27.27
C ALA A 4 -7.44 3.45 -26.60
N VAL A 5 -7.36 3.25 -25.29
CA VAL A 5 -6.08 3.21 -24.57
C VAL A 5 -5.26 2.07 -25.16
N GLN A 6 -4.21 2.41 -25.91
CA GLN A 6 -3.26 1.46 -26.47
C GLN A 6 -2.44 0.85 -25.32
N VAL A 7 -2.80 -0.35 -24.91
CA VAL A 7 -1.98 -1.16 -23.99
C VAL A 7 -0.78 -1.66 -24.79
N THR A 8 0.41 -1.14 -24.47
CA THR A 8 1.66 -1.61 -25.09
C THR A 8 1.91 -3.06 -24.66
N PRO A 9 2.26 -3.99 -25.57
CA PRO A 9 2.49 -5.38 -25.19
C PRO A 9 3.66 -5.48 -24.21
N ASN A 10 3.45 -6.21 -23.11
CA ASN A 10 4.51 -6.53 -22.16
C ASN A 10 5.61 -7.36 -22.88
N PRO A 11 6.88 -6.92 -22.90
CA PRO A 11 7.97 -7.62 -23.61
C PRO A 11 8.43 -8.91 -22.92
N PHE A 12 7.80 -9.31 -21.81
CA PHE A 12 8.11 -10.55 -21.09
C PHE A 12 7.04 -11.63 -21.36
N PRO A 13 7.22 -12.50 -22.38
CA PRO A 13 6.32 -13.61 -22.65
C PRO A 13 6.38 -14.61 -21.49
N GLY A 14 5.38 -14.56 -20.61
CA GLY A 14 5.30 -15.37 -19.39
C GLY A 14 5.02 -14.56 -18.12
N ALA A 15 5.12 -13.23 -18.17
CA ALA A 15 4.53 -12.39 -17.13
C ALA A 15 3.01 -12.58 -17.17
N ARG A 16 2.44 -13.18 -16.11
CA ARG A 16 0.99 -13.21 -15.96
C ARG A 16 0.50 -11.77 -16.05
N THR A 17 -0.40 -11.50 -17.00
CA THR A 17 -1.24 -10.32 -16.89
C THR A 17 -1.94 -10.45 -15.55
N HIS A 18 -1.69 -9.51 -14.62
CA HIS A 18 -2.51 -9.46 -13.41
C HIS A 18 -3.93 -9.20 -13.89
N ASP A 19 -4.83 -10.18 -13.71
CA ASP A 19 -6.25 -9.88 -13.76
C ASP A 19 -6.49 -8.76 -12.75
N ASP A 20 -7.23 -7.72 -13.12
CA ASP A 20 -7.49 -6.55 -12.26
C ASP A 20 -8.12 -6.94 -10.90
N ASP A 21 -8.65 -8.16 -10.80
CA ASP A 21 -9.24 -8.78 -9.61
C ASP A 21 -8.21 -9.51 -8.71
N SER A 22 -6.93 -9.57 -9.11
CA SER A 22 -5.89 -10.20 -8.31
C SER A 22 -5.52 -9.34 -7.10
N PRO A 23 -5.28 -9.94 -5.92
CA PRO A 23 -4.76 -9.23 -4.76
C PRO A 23 -3.45 -8.53 -5.03
N VAL A 24 -3.37 -7.27 -4.59
CA VAL A 24 -2.16 -6.46 -4.70
C VAL A 24 -1.65 -6.09 -3.32
N VAL A 25 -0.33 -5.96 -3.22
CA VAL A 25 0.35 -5.64 -1.97
C VAL A 25 1.20 -4.39 -2.19
N LEU A 26 0.99 -3.38 -1.34
CA LEU A 26 1.86 -2.22 -1.23
C LEU A 26 2.87 -2.46 -0.11
N ILE A 27 4.15 -2.30 -0.41
CA ILE A 27 5.23 -2.41 0.57
C ILE A 27 5.85 -1.03 0.71
N ASN A 28 5.68 -0.42 1.87
CA ASN A 28 6.28 0.87 2.22
C ASN A 28 7.43 0.66 3.19
N THR A 29 8.59 1.24 2.87
CA THR A 29 9.77 1.24 3.75
C THR A 29 9.99 2.64 4.29
N PHE A 30 9.96 2.77 5.61
CA PHE A 30 10.14 4.03 6.31
C PHE A 30 11.47 4.04 7.04
N HIS A 31 12.12 5.21 7.00
CA HIS A 31 13.34 5.50 7.75
C HIS A 31 13.07 6.66 8.71
N PRO A 32 12.48 6.41 9.89
CA PRO A 32 12.25 7.45 10.89
C PRO A 32 13.56 8.10 11.33
N LYS A 33 13.45 9.32 11.88
CA LYS A 33 14.59 9.99 12.51
C LYS A 33 15.19 9.10 13.63
N PRO A 34 16.50 9.21 13.93
CA PRO A 34 17.12 8.44 14.99
C PRO A 34 16.34 8.55 16.32
N GLY A 35 16.07 7.40 16.96
CA GLY A 35 15.30 7.34 18.20
C GLY A 35 13.78 7.50 18.06
N LYS A 36 13.24 7.63 16.83
CA LYS A 36 11.81 7.83 16.57
C LYS A 36 11.07 6.60 16.01
N LEU A 37 11.74 5.45 15.94
CA LEU A 37 11.14 4.25 15.36
C LEU A 37 9.93 3.74 16.17
N ASP A 38 10.03 3.70 17.51
CA ASP A 38 8.93 3.23 18.36
C ASP A 38 7.71 4.14 18.26
N GLU A 39 7.91 5.45 18.42
CA GLU A 39 6.83 6.46 18.25
C GLU A 39 6.18 6.37 16.87
N PHE A 40 6.98 6.16 15.82
CA PHE A 40 6.46 5.94 14.47
C PHE A 40 5.61 4.67 14.39
N LEU A 41 6.07 3.54 14.93
CA LEU A 41 5.33 2.28 14.92
C LEU A 41 4.02 2.36 15.69
N GLU A 42 4.03 2.99 16.87
CA GLU A 42 2.82 3.23 17.67
C GLU A 42 1.79 4.04 16.89
N THR A 43 2.23 5.10 16.21
CA THR A 43 1.37 5.92 15.34
C THR A 43 0.77 5.06 14.23
N GLN A 44 1.57 4.24 13.55
CA GLN A 44 1.10 3.40 12.44
C GLN A 44 0.11 2.32 12.91
N ILE A 45 0.28 1.78 14.11
CA ILE A 45 -0.67 0.82 14.71
C ILE A 45 -1.99 1.51 15.04
N ALA A 46 -1.94 2.70 15.65
CA ALA A 46 -3.12 3.48 16.00
C ALA A 46 -3.93 3.88 14.75
N GLU A 47 -3.25 4.41 13.73
CA GLU A 47 -3.87 4.79 12.46
C GLU A 47 -4.46 3.59 11.72
N ALA A 48 -3.77 2.44 11.69
CA ALA A 48 -4.33 1.23 11.09
C ALA A 48 -5.61 0.76 11.81
N GLY A 49 -5.68 0.94 13.13
CA GLY A 49 -6.89 0.69 13.92
C GLY A 49 -8.02 1.66 13.56
N HIS A 50 -7.72 2.96 13.50
CA HIS A 50 -8.68 4.02 13.22
C HIS A 50 -9.26 3.91 11.79
N LEU A 51 -8.40 3.71 10.80
CA LEU A 51 -8.75 3.59 9.39
C LEU A 51 -9.37 2.22 9.05
N GLY A 52 -9.23 1.24 9.94
CA GLY A 52 -9.75 -0.14 9.89
C GLY A 52 -11.06 -0.31 9.12
N GLY A 53 -12.09 0.39 9.58
CA GLY A 53 -13.46 0.25 9.07
C GLY A 53 -13.64 0.86 7.68
N ALA A 54 -13.25 2.13 7.52
CA ALA A 54 -13.44 2.87 6.27
C ALA A 54 -12.62 2.27 5.13
N ALA A 55 -11.37 1.88 5.40
CA ALA A 55 -10.47 1.34 4.41
C ALA A 55 -10.88 -0.09 3.96
N ARG A 56 -11.43 -0.91 4.87
CA ARG A 56 -12.02 -2.22 4.49
C ARG A 56 -13.15 -2.08 3.49
N ALA A 57 -14.00 -1.06 3.63
CA ALA A 57 -15.08 -0.78 2.68
C ALA A 57 -14.55 -0.44 1.26
N MET A 58 -13.28 -0.03 1.14
CA MET A 58 -12.63 0.29 -0.13
C MET A 58 -11.84 -0.88 -0.73
N GLY A 59 -11.74 -2.01 -0.02
CA GLY A 59 -11.03 -3.23 -0.45
C GLY A 59 -9.67 -3.45 0.21
N TRP A 60 -9.36 -2.74 1.30
CA TRP A 60 -8.18 -3.02 2.13
C TRP A 60 -8.38 -4.28 2.98
N LEU A 61 -7.40 -5.17 2.94
CA LEU A 61 -7.40 -6.44 3.66
C LEU A 61 -6.63 -6.37 4.99
N GLY A 62 -5.87 -5.31 5.22
CA GLY A 62 -5.12 -5.08 6.46
C GLY A 62 -3.64 -4.77 6.24
N ASN A 63 -2.97 -4.44 7.34
CA ASN A 63 -1.54 -4.15 7.37
C ASN A 63 -0.77 -5.21 8.18
N ARG A 64 0.45 -5.50 7.74
CA ARG A 64 1.50 -6.09 8.57
C ARG A 64 2.58 -5.05 8.76
N ILE A 65 2.91 -4.77 10.01
CA ILE A 65 3.90 -3.77 10.39
C ILE A 65 5.12 -4.53 10.93
N HIS A 66 6.28 -4.30 10.33
CA HIS A 66 7.53 -4.96 10.68
C HIS A 66 8.55 -3.93 11.15
N ARG A 67 9.23 -4.25 12.25
CA ARG A 67 10.45 -3.56 12.71
C ARG A 67 11.66 -4.30 12.14
N ALA A 68 12.57 -3.58 11.49
CA ALA A 68 13.85 -4.13 11.10
C ALA A 68 14.74 -4.38 12.33
N GLN A 69 15.57 -5.41 12.29
CA GLN A 69 16.46 -5.77 13.40
C GLN A 69 17.52 -4.70 13.68
N ASP A 70 17.83 -3.84 12.71
CA ASP A 70 18.78 -2.74 12.87
C ASP A 70 18.22 -1.57 13.69
N GLY A 71 16.92 -1.59 14.04
CA GLY A 71 16.27 -0.58 14.85
C GLY A 71 16.11 0.78 14.16
N ARG A 72 16.29 0.86 12.84
CA ARG A 72 16.21 2.13 12.09
C ARG A 72 15.10 2.16 11.05
N THR A 73 14.58 1.00 10.67
CA THR A 73 13.65 0.87 9.55
C THR A 73 12.34 0.22 10.00
N ALA A 74 11.24 0.72 9.46
CA ALA A 74 9.94 0.06 9.53
C ALA A 74 9.50 -0.35 8.12
N VAL A 75 8.92 -1.53 7.98
CA VAL A 75 8.29 -1.99 6.73
C VAL A 75 6.81 -2.23 6.98
N ILE A 76 5.96 -1.58 6.19
CA ILE A 76 4.51 -1.75 6.26
C ILE A 76 4.03 -2.40 4.97
N VAL A 77 3.38 -3.55 5.13
CA VAL A 77 2.83 -4.35 4.04
C VAL A 77 1.32 -4.23 4.09
N THR A 78 0.74 -3.59 3.08
CA THR A 78 -0.69 -3.29 2.98
C THR A 78 -1.29 -4.12 1.85
N ALA A 79 -2.24 -5.00 2.16
CA ALA A 79 -2.87 -5.86 1.16
C ALA A 79 -4.23 -5.30 0.72
N PHE A 80 -4.56 -5.44 -0.56
CA PHE A 80 -5.83 -5.05 -1.15
C PHE A 80 -6.39 -6.20 -1.99
N ALA A 81 -7.72 -6.28 -2.10
CA ALA A 81 -8.40 -7.36 -2.84
C ALA A 81 -8.24 -7.23 -4.37
N PRO A 82 -8.68 -6.15 -5.04
CA PRO A 82 -8.27 -5.88 -6.43
C PRO A 82 -7.32 -4.67 -6.54
N GLU A 83 -6.62 -4.55 -7.68
CA GLU A 83 -5.78 -3.38 -8.01
C GLU A 83 -6.59 -2.07 -8.01
N ALA A 84 -7.88 -2.14 -8.38
CA ALA A 84 -8.79 -1.00 -8.29
C ALA A 84 -8.97 -0.46 -6.86
N ALA A 85 -8.89 -1.32 -5.84
CA ALA A 85 -8.96 -0.89 -4.44
C ALA A 85 -7.71 -0.11 -4.02
N ARG A 86 -6.54 -0.52 -4.51
CA ARG A 86 -5.28 0.20 -4.28
C ARG A 86 -5.30 1.59 -4.93
N LYS A 87 -5.86 1.72 -6.14
CA LYS A 87 -6.01 3.02 -6.82
C LYS A 87 -6.93 3.97 -6.03
N ARG A 88 -8.12 3.49 -5.64
CA ARG A 88 -9.04 4.27 -4.79
C ARG A 88 -8.41 4.69 -3.47
N TRP A 89 -7.62 3.80 -2.85
CA TRP A 89 -6.86 4.13 -1.65
C TRP A 89 -5.86 5.27 -1.90
N ALA A 90 -5.06 5.18 -2.97
CA ALA A 90 -4.06 6.19 -3.31
C ALA A 90 -4.64 7.57 -3.66
N GLU A 91 -5.90 7.61 -4.11
CA GLU A 91 -6.63 8.83 -4.42
C GLU A 91 -7.39 9.39 -3.21
N SER A 92 -7.46 8.64 -2.11
CA SER A 92 -8.13 9.07 -0.88
C SER A 92 -7.21 9.89 0.02
N ASP A 93 -7.82 10.80 0.79
CA ASP A 93 -7.17 11.57 1.87
C ASP A 93 -6.66 10.67 3.02
N LEU A 94 -7.00 9.38 3.00
CA LEU A 94 -6.57 8.38 3.97
C LEU A 94 -5.21 7.75 3.61
N SER A 95 -4.69 8.02 2.40
CA SER A 95 -3.36 7.56 2.01
C SER A 95 -2.27 8.43 2.63
N ILE A 96 -1.14 7.80 2.96
CA ILE A 96 0.03 8.53 3.47
C ILE A 96 0.50 9.49 2.36
N PRO A 97 0.63 10.81 2.64
CA PRO A 97 1.08 11.76 1.64
C PRO A 97 2.45 11.34 1.10
N ARG A 98 2.57 11.28 -0.23
CA ARG A 98 3.87 11.13 -0.90
C ARG A 98 4.59 12.47 -0.87
N THR A 99 5.11 12.89 0.28
CA THR A 99 6.07 14.00 0.34
C THR A 99 7.38 13.50 -0.27
N GLY A 100 7.69 14.02 -1.45
CA GLY A 100 9.01 13.90 -2.10
C GLY A 100 10.07 14.77 -1.45
#